data_AF-A0A848W924-F1
#
_entry.id   AF-A0A848W924-F1
#
_cell.length_a   1.000
_cell.length_b   1.000
_cell.length_c   1.000
_cell.angle_alpha   90.00
_cell.angle_beta   90.00
_cell.angle_gamma   90.00
#
_symmetry.space_group_name_H-M   'P 1'
#
loop_
_entity.id
_entity.type
_entity.pdbx_description
1 polymer ?
#
loop_
_entity_poly.entity_id
_entity_poly.type
_entity_poly.pdbx_seq_one_letter_code
_entity_poly.pdbx_strand_id
1 'polypeptide(L)'
;MADQKITNKPARIFELYKTMSLIRAFEEAAEVAFDAGFVNGSIHQYIGEEAIGTGVCANLRDSDYILSNHRGHGHAIAKGANPEAMMKELFGRVGGTSGAKGGSMHIAD
;
A
#
# COMPACT_ATOMS: atom_id res chain seq x y z
N MET A 1 -28.01 0.01 -9.74
CA MET A 1 -26.92 0.47 -8.86
C MET A 1 -26.93 1.99 -8.94
N ALA A 2 -27.10 2.69 -7.83
CA ALA A 2 -27.24 4.14 -7.87
C ALA A 2 -25.95 4.75 -8.43
N ASP A 3 -26.10 5.54 -9.49
CA ASP A 3 -25.08 6.39 -10.10
C ASP A 3 -24.66 7.44 -9.06
N GLN A 4 -23.78 7.03 -8.14
CA GLN A 4 -23.27 7.92 -7.11
C GLN A 4 -22.26 8.82 -7.81
N LYS A 5 -22.71 10.01 -8.18
CA LYS A 5 -21.89 11.02 -8.86
C LYS A 5 -20.58 11.20 -8.07
N ILE A 6 -19.49 10.71 -8.65
CA ILE A 6 -18.15 10.86 -8.08
C ILE A 6 -17.85 12.36 -8.04
N THR A 7 -17.72 12.90 -6.83
CA THR A 7 -17.56 14.34 -6.62
C THR A 7 -16.26 14.63 -5.89
N ASN A 8 -15.68 15.79 -6.18
CA ASN A 8 -14.50 16.31 -5.50
C ASN A 8 -14.89 17.04 -4.22
N LYS A 9 -15.73 16.38 -3.39
CA LYS A 9 -16.09 16.91 -2.07
C LYS A 9 -14.82 16.99 -1.20
N PRO A 10 -14.64 18.04 -0.38
CA PRO A 10 -13.45 18.21 0.45
C PRO A 10 -13.11 16.97 1.29
N ALA A 11 -14.09 16.31 1.90
CA ALA A 11 -13.88 15.09 2.68
C ALA A 11 -13.28 13.94 1.85
N ARG A 12 -13.74 13.75 0.60
CA ARG A 12 -13.18 12.72 -0.28
C ARG A 12 -11.76 13.06 -0.69
N ILE A 13 -11.49 14.32 -1.06
CA ILE A 13 -10.13 14.77 -1.39
C ILE A 13 -9.19 14.57 -0.21
N PHE A 14 -9.65 14.87 1.00
CA PHE A 14 -8.87 14.66 2.23
C PHE A 14 -8.48 13.20 2.44
N GLU A 15 -9.42 12.25 2.27
CA GLU A 15 -9.10 10.82 2.39
C GLU A 15 -8.14 10.33 1.29
N LEU A 16 -8.29 10.82 0.05
CA LEU A 16 -7.34 10.52 -1.03
C LEU A 16 -5.94 11.05 -0.69
N TYR A 17 -5.86 12.30 -0.22
CA TYR A 17 -4.59 12.90 0.20
C TYR A 17 -3.95 12.11 1.35
N LYS A 18 -4.72 11.78 2.38
CA LYS A 18 -4.26 10.99 3.52
C LYS A 18 -3.74 9.62 3.10
N THR A 19 -4.41 8.95 2.16
CA THR A 19 -3.96 7.67 1.61
C THR A 19 -2.64 7.81 0.88
N MET A 20 -2.51 8.81 -0.01
CA MET A 20 -1.24 9.06 -0.71
C MET A 20 -0.10 9.40 0.25
N SER A 21 -0.36 10.21 1.28
CA SER A 21 0.62 10.55 2.32
C SER A 21 1.04 9.32 3.14
N LEU A 22 0.11 8.42 3.44
CA LEU A 22 0.42 7.18 4.14
C LEU A 22 1.30 6.27 3.28
N ILE A 23 0.99 6.13 1.98
CA ILE A 23 1.82 5.38 1.04
C ILE A 23 3.23 5.98 1.03
N ARG A 24 3.37 7.30 0.81
CA ARG A 24 4.68 7.96 0.82
C ARG A 24 5.47 7.67 2.10
N ALA A 25 4.84 7.85 3.26
CA ALA A 25 5.50 7.64 4.55
C ALA A 25 5.93 6.17 4.75
N PHE A 26 5.13 5.21 4.28
CA PHE A 26 5.49 3.80 4.31
C PHE A 26 6.72 3.52 3.44
N GLU A 27 6.76 4.05 2.23
CA GLU A 27 7.86 3.86 1.29
C GLU A 27 9.18 4.49 1.77
N GLU A 28 9.13 5.71 2.31
CA GLU A 28 10.29 6.38 2.89
C GLU A 28 10.82 5.60 4.10
N ALA A 29 9.93 5.06 4.95
CA ALA A 29 10.33 4.20 6.06
C ALA A 29 10.94 2.86 5.58
N ALA A 30 10.38 2.27 4.52
CA ALA A 30 10.91 1.04 3.92
C ALA A 30 12.30 1.26 3.33
N GLU A 31 12.55 2.40 2.69
CA GLU A 31 13.88 2.80 2.18
C GLU A 31 14.90 2.92 3.29
N VAL A 32 14.58 3.67 4.35
CA VAL A 32 15.45 3.82 5.52
C VAL A 32 15.78 2.46 6.14
N ALA A 33 14.81 1.56 6.24
CA ALA A 33 15.02 0.23 6.77
C ALA A 33 15.85 -0.67 5.85
N PHE A 34 15.69 -0.54 4.53
CA PHE A 34 16.48 -1.25 3.54
C PHE A 34 17.94 -0.81 3.58
N ASP A 35 18.19 0.50 3.59
CA ASP A 35 19.54 1.07 3.67
C ASP A 35 20.24 0.69 4.97
N ALA A 36 19.49 0.55 6.07
CA ALA A 36 19.98 0.06 7.36
C ALA A 36 20.21 -1.47 7.40
N GLY A 37 19.87 -2.20 6.34
CA GLY A 37 20.05 -3.65 6.24
C GLY A 37 19.00 -4.48 7.00
N PHE A 38 17.88 -3.88 7.41
CA PHE A 38 16.80 -4.61 8.08
C PHE A 38 15.86 -5.34 7.12
N VAL A 39 15.81 -4.91 5.85
CA VAL A 39 15.02 -5.54 4.80
C VAL A 39 15.95 -6.34 3.89
N ASN A 40 15.68 -7.64 3.75
CA ASN A 40 16.47 -8.54 2.90
C ASN A 40 15.91 -8.59 1.48
N GLY A 41 16.79 -8.74 0.49
CA GLY A 41 16.40 -8.90 -0.91
C GLY A 41 16.28 -7.57 -1.64
N SER A 42 15.09 -7.26 -2.16
CA SER A 42 14.82 -6.02 -2.90
C SER A 42 13.56 -5.34 -2.38
N ILE A 43 13.56 -4.01 -2.46
CA ILE A 43 12.37 -3.17 -2.34
C ILE A 43 12.10 -2.49 -3.68
N HIS A 44 10.84 -2.41 -4.07
CA HIS A 44 10.42 -1.69 -5.28
C HIS A 44 9.41 -0.63 -4.86
N GLN A 45 9.91 0.59 -4.68
CA GLN A 45 9.16 1.64 -4.01
C GLN A 45 7.94 2.11 -4.82
N TYR A 46 6.88 2.56 -4.18
CA TYR A 46 5.73 3.18 -4.84
C TYR A 46 5.83 4.72 -4.99
N ILE A 47 6.97 5.31 -4.63
CA ILE A 47 7.18 6.76 -4.62
C ILE A 47 6.96 7.36 -6.02
N GLY A 48 6.07 8.36 -6.10
CA GLY A 48 5.71 9.05 -7.34
C GLY A 48 4.49 8.45 -8.05
N GLU A 49 4.03 7.26 -7.64
CA GLU A 49 2.87 6.55 -8.20
C GLU A 49 1.65 6.56 -7.26
N GLU A 50 1.70 7.26 -6.13
CA GLU A 50 0.71 7.13 -5.03
C GLU A 50 -0.74 7.38 -5.47
N ALA A 51 -0.93 8.27 -6.45
CA ALA A 51 -2.22 8.60 -7.01
C ALA A 51 -2.87 7.42 -7.77
N ILE A 52 -2.07 6.50 -8.31
CA ILE A 52 -2.54 5.34 -9.09
C ILE A 52 -3.32 4.39 -8.17
N GLY A 53 -2.65 3.81 -7.16
CA GLY A 53 -3.28 2.90 -6.20
C GLY A 53 -4.44 3.55 -5.46
N THR A 54 -4.23 4.78 -4.96
CA THR A 54 -5.26 5.55 -4.24
C THR A 54 -6.49 5.81 -5.11
N GLY A 55 -6.28 6.31 -6.33
CA GLY A 55 -7.35 6.66 -7.24
C GLY A 55 -8.14 5.45 -7.72
N VAL A 56 -7.46 4.35 -8.06
CA VAL A 56 -8.13 3.11 -8.46
C VAL A 56 -8.94 2.54 -7.29
N CYS A 57 -8.32 2.31 -6.13
CA CYS A 57 -8.97 1.63 -5.01
C CYS A 57 -10.14 2.44 -4.43
N ALA A 58 -10.09 3.77 -4.46
CA ALA A 58 -11.19 4.63 -4.00
C ALA A 58 -12.46 4.55 -4.87
N ASN A 59 -12.40 3.88 -6.02
CA ASN A 59 -13.55 3.65 -6.91
C ASN A 59 -13.91 2.16 -7.06
N LEU A 60 -13.22 1.29 -6.34
CA LEU A 60 -13.58 -0.13 -6.23
C LEU A 60 -14.61 -0.32 -5.12
N ARG A 61 -15.40 -1.39 -5.24
CA ARG A 61 -16.14 -1.91 -4.09
C ARG A 61 -15.18 -2.69 -3.21
N ASP A 62 -15.53 -2.82 -1.93
CA ASP A 62 -14.76 -3.65 -1.00
C ASP A 62 -14.63 -5.09 -1.51
N SER A 63 -15.68 -5.62 -2.15
CA SER A 63 -15.70 -6.97 -2.72
C SER A 63 -14.95 -7.13 -4.05
N ASP A 64 -14.43 -6.06 -4.64
CA ASP A 64 -13.63 -6.15 -5.87
C ASP A 64 -12.19 -6.55 -5.54
N TYR A 65 -11.68 -7.55 -6.24
CA TYR A 65 -10.29 -8.00 -6.10
C TYR A 65 -9.34 -7.11 -6.89
N ILE A 66 -8.11 -6.98 -6.40
CA ILE A 66 -7.00 -6.41 -7.14
C ILE A 66 -5.84 -7.40 -7.20
N LEU A 67 -5.08 -7.31 -8.27
CA LEU A 67 -3.77 -7.94 -8.37
C LEU A 67 -2.76 -6.85 -8.70
N SER A 68 -1.59 -6.90 -8.06
CA SER A 68 -0.50 -6.00 -8.37
C SER A 68 0.71 -6.77 -8.90
N ASN A 69 1.79 -6.05 -9.20
CA ASN A 69 3.06 -6.60 -9.61
C ASN A 69 4.09 -6.54 -8.46
N HIS A 70 5.38 -6.52 -8.77
CA HIS A 70 6.46 -6.44 -7.77
C HIS A 70 6.51 -5.09 -7.01
N ARG A 71 5.80 -4.06 -7.47
CA ARG A 71 5.66 -2.71 -6.87
C ARG A 71 4.28 -2.55 -6.24
N GLY A 72 3.90 -3.51 -5.40
CA GLY A 72 2.52 -3.66 -4.91
C GLY A 72 2.14 -2.81 -3.69
N HIS A 73 3.10 -2.18 -3.01
CA HIS A 73 2.90 -1.57 -1.68
C HIS A 73 1.78 -0.52 -1.67
N GLY A 74 1.81 0.44 -2.60
CA GLY A 74 0.77 1.47 -2.68
C GLY A 74 -0.61 0.92 -3.01
N HIS A 75 -0.70 -0.12 -3.86
CA HIS A 75 -1.97 -0.80 -4.13
C HIS A 75 -2.51 -1.52 -2.89
N ALA A 76 -1.65 -2.23 -2.15
CA ALA A 76 -2.03 -2.93 -0.93
C ALA A 76 -2.55 -1.96 0.15
N ILE A 77 -1.83 -0.87 0.42
CA ILE A 77 -2.25 0.16 1.38
C ILE A 77 -3.57 0.79 0.95
N ALA A 78 -3.68 1.19 -0.33
CA ALA A 78 -4.89 1.82 -0.83
C ALA A 78 -6.12 0.89 -0.81
N LYS A 79 -5.91 -0.43 -0.88
CA LYS A 79 -6.98 -1.44 -0.77
C LYS A 79 -7.35 -1.77 0.68
N GLY A 80 -6.53 -1.35 1.65
CA GLY A 80 -6.82 -1.48 3.08
C GLY A 80 -5.89 -2.43 3.84
N ALA A 81 -4.80 -2.90 3.23
CA ALA A 81 -3.81 -3.70 3.95
C ALA A 81 -3.20 -2.91 5.12
N ASN A 82 -2.95 -3.61 6.24
CA ASN A 82 -2.41 -2.98 7.44
C ASN A 82 -0.92 -2.62 7.25
N PRO A 83 -0.52 -1.33 7.27
CA PRO A 83 0.87 -0.93 7.04
C PRO A 83 1.85 -1.47 8.07
N GLU A 84 1.42 -1.70 9.31
CA GLU A 84 2.28 -2.29 10.35
C GLU A 84 2.59 -3.75 10.04
N ALA A 85 1.58 -4.52 9.63
CA ALA A 85 1.77 -5.91 9.20
C ALA A 85 2.63 -5.98 7.94
N MET A 86 2.43 -5.06 6.99
CA MET A 86 3.29 -4.94 5.81
C MET A 86 4.75 -4.68 6.19
N MET A 87 5.03 -3.75 7.12
CA MET A 87 6.40 -3.47 7.55
C MET A 87 7.02 -4.67 8.27
N LYS A 88 6.24 -5.41 9.08
CA LYS A 88 6.70 -6.68 9.67
C LYS A 88 7.06 -7.70 8.59
N GLU A 89 6.31 -7.77 7.50
CA GLU A 89 6.60 -8.65 6.38
C GLU A 89 7.93 -8.28 5.70
N LEU A 90 8.16 -6.99 5.45
CA LEU A 90 9.42 -6.48 4.91
C LEU A 90 10.62 -6.85 5.81
N PHE A 91 10.43 -6.80 7.13
CA PHE A 91 11.48 -7.10 8.11
C PHE A 91 11.65 -8.60 8.35
N GLY A 92 10.88 -9.46 7.67
CA GLY A 92 10.89 -10.90 7.88
C GLY A 92 10.47 -11.30 9.31
N ARG A 93 9.46 -10.62 9.87
CA ARG A 93 8.98 -10.84 11.24
C ARG A 93 7.61 -11.51 11.29
N VAL A 94 7.40 -12.30 12.35
CA VAL A 94 6.08 -12.87 12.68
C VAL A 94 5.04 -11.76 12.81
N GLY A 95 3.84 -12.02 12.30
CA GLY A 95 2.77 -11.01 12.19
C GLY A 95 2.86 -10.16 10.92
N GLY A 96 3.79 -10.49 10.02
CA GLY A 96 3.74 -10.03 8.63
C GLY A 96 2.54 -10.60 7.88
N THR A 97 2.12 -9.91 6.82
CA THR A 97 0.93 -10.25 6.02
C THR A 97 0.97 -11.67 5.43
N SER A 98 2.17 -12.21 5.18
CA SER A 98 2.40 -13.56 4.66
C SER A 98 3.23 -14.41 5.64
N GLY A 99 3.27 -14.03 6.92
CA GLY A 99 4.02 -14.73 7.96
C GLY A 99 5.54 -14.72 7.73
N ALA A 100 6.09 -13.61 7.22
CA ALA A 100 7.51 -13.39 6.93
C ALA A 100 8.11 -14.24 5.79
N LYS A 101 7.27 -14.76 4.89
CA LYS A 101 7.71 -15.62 3.78
C LYS A 101 7.63 -14.93 2.42
N GLY A 102 6.91 -13.83 2.31
CA GLY A 102 6.68 -13.11 1.07
C GLY A 102 7.64 -11.95 0.85
N GLY A 103 7.98 -11.23 1.92
CA GLY A 103 8.80 -10.02 1.83
C GLY A 103 8.17 -8.93 0.96
N SER A 104 9.01 -8.04 0.41
CA SER A 104 8.54 -6.83 -0.30
C SER A 104 7.63 -7.11 -1.51
N MET A 105 7.88 -8.17 -2.28
CA MET A 105 7.18 -8.40 -3.55
C MET A 105 5.86 -9.16 -3.41
N HIS A 106 5.61 -9.79 -2.25
CA HIS A 106 4.50 -10.72 -2.04
C HIS A 106 3.67 -10.34 -0.82
N ILE A 107 3.32 -9.06 -0.74
CA ILE A 107 2.31 -8.57 0.19
C ILE A 107 0.93 -8.92 -0.38
N ALA A 108 0.15 -9.66 0.41
CA ALA A 108 -1.24 -10.00 0.16
C ALA A 108 -2.03 -9.87 1.46
N ASP A 109 -3.31 -9.52 1.39
CA ASP A 109 -4.24 -9.38 2.51
C ASP A 109 -5.22 -10.57 2.63
#